data_AF-D6BJ99-F1
#
_entry.id   AF-D6BJ99-F1
#
_cell.length_a   1.000
_cell.length_b   1.000
_cell.length_c   1.000
_cell.angle_alpha   90.00
_cell.angle_beta   90.00
_cell.angle_gamma   90.00
#
_symmetry.space_group_name_H-M   'P 1'
#
loop_
_entity.id
_entity.type
_entity.pdbx_description
1 polymer ?
#
loop_
_entity_poly.entity_id
_entity_poly.type
_entity_poly.pdbx_seq_one_letter_code
_entity_poly.pdbx_strand_id
1 'polypeptide(L)'
;MIPTIQIGDRVFADMVSYKFTTPKRNSIIVFEEPMRDEDLYTKRAMGLPGERIKIENDTLYINGEKTNFRRYSDNGIGSQEWRIPQKGDKLQIIPAGNYREVFEDAGINVDDIVKEAFYKESFEFFKNIYYNLKHKIFDKLNIKYDITEYTNHRNDYRKQGAFSIVGMIMPNLKFIVNGEETGPILDFISDKDIRNKLLNGETVEIILDDNYYLALGDNTDNSQDSRYIGFIKESRIRGRALVRFWPLNRIGIVR
;
A
#
# COMPACT_ATOMS: atom_id res chain seq x y z
N MET A 1 0.48 -16.73 0.70
CA MET A 1 -0.96 -16.78 1.03
C MET A 1 -1.30 -18.01 1.88
N ILE A 2 -0.44 -18.41 2.83
CA ILE A 2 -0.70 -19.56 3.72
C ILE A 2 -1.92 -19.20 4.61
N PRO A 3 -2.86 -20.13 4.85
CA PRO A 3 -2.86 -21.53 4.44
C PRO A 3 -3.45 -21.82 3.05
N THR A 4 -4.10 -20.84 2.41
CA THR A 4 -4.83 -21.04 1.14
C THR A 4 -3.92 -21.39 -0.04
N ILE A 5 -2.75 -20.76 -0.16
CA ILE A 5 -1.71 -21.14 -1.13
C ILE A 5 -0.40 -21.27 -0.35
N GLN A 6 0.14 -22.48 -0.34
CA GLN A 6 1.37 -22.84 0.37
C GLN A 6 2.60 -22.64 -0.53
N ILE A 7 3.77 -22.60 0.10
CA ILE A 7 5.04 -22.58 -0.61
C ILE A 7 5.14 -23.84 -1.48
N GLY A 8 5.47 -23.66 -2.77
CA GLY A 8 5.55 -24.74 -3.75
C GLY A 8 4.25 -25.06 -4.50
N ASP A 9 3.10 -24.47 -4.11
CA ASP A 9 1.86 -24.59 -4.89
C ASP A 9 2.04 -23.96 -6.27
N ARG A 10 1.52 -24.62 -7.31
CA ARG A 10 1.38 -24.01 -8.64
C ARG A 10 -0.09 -23.79 -8.94
N VAL A 11 -0.42 -22.55 -9.27
CA VAL A 11 -1.80 -22.09 -9.43
C VAL A 11 -1.98 -21.52 -10.83
N PHE A 12 -3.07 -21.90 -11.47
CA PHE A 12 -3.52 -21.30 -12.71
C PHE A 12 -4.29 -20.01 -12.40
N ALA A 13 -3.88 -18.91 -13.03
CA ALA A 13 -4.57 -17.64 -12.98
C ALA A 13 -5.25 -17.36 -14.33
N ASP A 14 -6.53 -16.99 -14.28
CA ASP A 14 -7.25 -16.49 -15.44
C ASP A 14 -6.95 -15.00 -15.62
N MET A 15 -6.20 -14.71 -16.68
CA MET A 15 -5.73 -13.38 -17.06
C MET A 15 -6.58 -12.74 -18.17
N VAL A 16 -7.49 -13.51 -18.77
CA VAL A 16 -8.22 -13.11 -19.97
C VAL A 16 -9.59 -12.57 -19.58
N SER A 17 -10.36 -13.33 -18.79
CA SER A 17 -11.70 -12.88 -18.37
C SER A 17 -11.63 -11.60 -17.53
N TYR A 18 -10.56 -11.45 -16.75
CA TYR A 18 -10.33 -10.31 -15.88
C TYR A 18 -10.09 -8.98 -16.62
N LYS A 19 -9.83 -9.01 -17.93
CA LYS A 19 -9.85 -7.79 -18.76
C LYS A 19 -11.26 -7.22 -18.98
N PHE A 20 -12.30 -8.01 -18.66
CA PHE A 20 -13.70 -7.69 -18.92
C PHE A 20 -14.60 -7.81 -17.67
N THR A 21 -14.03 -8.19 -16.52
CA THR A 21 -14.79 -8.39 -15.28
C THR A 21 -14.06 -7.75 -14.11
N THR A 22 -14.83 -7.17 -13.18
CA THR A 22 -14.28 -6.60 -11.96
C THR A 22 -14.04 -7.68 -10.89
N PRO A 23 -12.98 -7.55 -10.07
CA PRO A 23 -12.78 -8.42 -8.92
C PRO A 23 -13.98 -8.46 -7.98
N LYS A 24 -14.44 -9.68 -7.67
CA LYS A 24 -15.42 -9.89 -6.60
C LYS A 24 -14.72 -9.99 -5.25
N ARG A 25 -15.38 -9.57 -4.18
CA ARG A 25 -14.86 -9.78 -2.81
C ARG A 25 -14.51 -11.26 -2.60
N ASN A 26 -13.45 -11.50 -1.84
CA ASN A 26 -12.85 -12.79 -1.56
C ASN A 26 -12.17 -13.46 -2.78
N SER A 27 -12.13 -12.84 -3.95
CA SER A 27 -11.35 -13.38 -5.08
C SER A 27 -9.85 -13.25 -4.78
N ILE A 28 -9.06 -14.27 -5.16
CA ILE A 28 -7.60 -14.18 -5.10
C ILE A 28 -7.10 -13.53 -6.39
N ILE A 29 -6.71 -12.27 -6.31
CA ILE A 29 -6.22 -11.46 -7.43
C ILE A 29 -4.70 -11.56 -7.54
N VAL A 30 -4.21 -11.52 -8.78
CA VAL A 30 -2.80 -11.39 -9.15
C VAL A 30 -2.60 -10.00 -9.72
N PHE A 31 -1.67 -9.22 -9.19
CA PHE A 31 -1.46 -7.82 -9.59
C PHE A 31 0.00 -7.41 -9.50
N GLU A 32 0.38 -6.36 -10.24
CA GLU A 32 1.71 -5.75 -10.17
C GLU A 32 1.84 -4.86 -8.92
N GLU A 33 2.93 -5.04 -8.18
CA GLU A 33 3.24 -4.23 -6.99
C GLU A 33 3.26 -2.71 -7.33
N PRO A 34 2.59 -1.85 -6.52
CA PRO A 34 2.28 -0.48 -6.91
C PRO A 34 3.46 0.51 -6.99
N MET A 35 4.63 0.20 -6.41
CA MET A 35 5.78 1.12 -6.41
C MET A 35 6.86 0.82 -7.46
N ARG A 36 7.22 -0.45 -7.66
CA ARG A 36 8.36 -0.86 -8.48
C ARG A 36 7.97 -1.59 -9.76
N ASP A 37 6.74 -2.09 -9.85
CA ASP A 37 6.24 -2.88 -10.99
C ASP A 37 7.10 -4.14 -11.31
N GLU A 38 7.95 -4.59 -10.37
CA GLU A 38 8.90 -5.70 -10.59
C GLU A 38 8.26 -7.08 -10.33
N ASP A 39 7.38 -7.16 -9.33
CA ASP A 39 6.82 -8.42 -8.84
C ASP A 39 5.30 -8.52 -9.06
N LEU A 40 4.85 -9.73 -9.38
CA LEU A 40 3.43 -10.09 -9.32
C LEU A 40 3.07 -10.59 -7.92
N TYR A 41 2.20 -9.86 -7.25
CA TYR A 41 1.67 -10.21 -5.95
C TYR A 41 0.35 -10.97 -6.09
N THR A 42 0.11 -11.90 -5.16
CA THR A 42 -1.15 -12.64 -5.06
C THR A 42 -1.78 -12.38 -3.71
N LYS A 43 -2.94 -11.73 -3.69
CA LYS A 43 -3.70 -11.38 -2.46
C LYS A 43 -5.19 -11.55 -2.68
N ARG A 44 -5.98 -11.39 -1.63
CA ARG A 44 -7.43 -11.46 -1.70
C ARG A 44 -8.05 -10.08 -1.77
N ALA A 45 -8.93 -9.84 -2.74
CA ALA A 45 -9.72 -8.63 -2.81
C ALA A 45 -10.75 -8.63 -1.67
N MET A 46 -10.49 -7.90 -0.59
CA MET A 46 -11.33 -7.88 0.61
C MET A 46 -12.21 -6.63 0.73
N GLY A 47 -11.84 -5.54 0.08
CA GLY A 47 -12.65 -4.32 -0.06
C GLY A 47 -12.77 -3.90 -1.52
N LEU A 48 -13.92 -3.39 -1.89
CA LEU A 48 -14.30 -3.02 -3.25
C LEU A 48 -14.36 -1.49 -3.42
N PRO A 49 -14.42 -0.99 -4.67
CA PRO A 49 -14.42 0.45 -4.93
C PRO A 49 -15.58 1.16 -4.23
N GLY A 50 -15.28 2.30 -3.59
CA GLY A 50 -16.27 3.14 -2.91
C GLY A 50 -16.66 2.69 -1.50
N GLU A 51 -16.24 1.50 -1.06
CA GLU A 51 -16.58 0.98 0.26
C GLU A 51 -15.77 1.63 1.37
N ARG A 52 -16.34 1.65 2.58
CA ARG A 52 -15.64 2.00 3.81
C ARG A 52 -15.08 0.73 4.45
N ILE A 53 -13.83 0.78 4.89
CA ILE A 53 -13.16 -0.33 5.56
C ILE A 53 -12.59 0.12 6.88
N LYS A 54 -12.65 -0.76 7.88
CA LYS A 54 -12.01 -0.58 9.18
C LYS A 54 -11.49 -1.92 9.66
N ILE A 55 -10.30 -1.96 10.24
CA ILE A 55 -9.80 -3.14 10.94
C ILE A 55 -9.70 -2.79 12.42
N GLU A 56 -10.45 -3.49 13.26
CA GLU A 56 -10.47 -3.23 14.70
C GLU A 56 -10.60 -4.55 15.46
N ASN A 57 -9.78 -4.72 16.49
CA ASN A 57 -9.73 -5.96 17.29
C ASN A 57 -9.61 -7.19 16.37
N ASP A 58 -8.62 -7.14 15.47
CA ASP A 58 -8.31 -8.19 14.51
C ASP A 58 -9.46 -8.57 13.54
N THR A 59 -10.47 -7.71 13.41
CA THR A 59 -11.68 -7.93 12.62
C THR A 59 -11.80 -6.87 11.53
N LEU A 60 -11.99 -7.32 10.28
CA LEU A 60 -12.31 -6.42 9.16
C LEU A 60 -13.81 -6.12 9.13
N TYR A 61 -14.15 -4.84 9.02
CA TYR A 61 -15.48 -4.30 8.82
C TYR A 61 -15.56 -3.67 7.42
N ILE A 62 -16.68 -3.87 6.73
CA ILE A 62 -16.99 -3.25 5.44
C ILE A 62 -18.30 -2.49 5.57
N ASN A 63 -18.30 -1.19 5.30
CA ASN A 63 -19.46 -0.31 5.46
C ASN A 63 -20.12 -0.44 6.86
N GLY A 64 -19.29 -0.59 7.90
CA GLY A 64 -19.74 -0.81 9.28
C GLY A 64 -20.15 -2.25 9.62
N GLU A 65 -20.27 -3.14 8.64
CA GLU A 65 -20.64 -4.54 8.87
C GLU A 65 -19.42 -5.42 9.13
N LYS A 66 -19.48 -6.22 10.19
CA LYS A 66 -18.43 -7.18 10.54
C LYS A 66 -18.31 -8.28 9.48
N THR A 67 -17.09 -8.52 8.99
CA THR A 67 -16.78 -9.73 8.21
C THR A 67 -16.45 -10.90 9.13
N ASN A 68 -16.94 -12.10 8.79
CA ASN A 68 -16.65 -13.35 9.52
C ASN A 68 -15.72 -14.28 8.73
N PHE A 69 -14.96 -13.72 7.78
CA PHE A 69 -14.20 -14.52 6.84
C PHE A 69 -12.88 -15.02 7.42
N ARG A 70 -12.06 -14.11 7.97
CA ARG A 70 -10.76 -14.37 8.59
C ARG A 70 -10.37 -13.24 9.56
N ARG A 71 -9.38 -13.52 10.39
CA ARG A 71 -8.66 -12.53 11.22
C ARG A 71 -7.79 -11.64 10.34
N TYR A 72 -7.85 -10.32 10.51
CA TYR A 72 -6.95 -9.35 9.89
C TYR A 72 -6.41 -8.39 10.94
N SER A 73 -5.09 -8.21 11.04
CA SER A 73 -4.49 -7.23 11.95
C SER A 73 -4.49 -5.84 11.31
N ASP A 74 -4.66 -4.82 12.16
CA ASP A 74 -4.70 -3.39 11.84
C ASP A 74 -3.30 -2.76 11.69
N ASN A 75 -2.24 -3.54 11.89
CA ASN A 75 -0.88 -3.12 11.57
C ASN A 75 -0.79 -2.49 10.18
N GLY A 76 0.01 -1.43 10.03
CA GLY A 76 0.14 -0.69 8.77
C GLY A 76 -0.83 0.48 8.72
N ILE A 77 -1.93 0.37 7.97
CA ILE A 77 -2.94 1.46 7.80
C ILE A 77 -3.70 1.85 9.08
N GLY A 78 -3.51 1.14 10.17
CA GLY A 78 -4.09 1.45 11.48
C GLY A 78 -5.56 1.02 11.63
N SER A 79 -6.15 1.39 12.77
CA SER A 79 -7.53 1.04 13.16
C SER A 79 -8.58 2.07 12.75
N GLN A 80 -8.16 3.13 12.06
CA GLN A 80 -9.06 4.14 11.51
C GLN A 80 -9.90 3.60 10.34
N GLU A 81 -11.02 4.25 10.09
CA GLU A 81 -11.87 3.93 8.95
C GLU A 81 -11.38 4.65 7.70
N TRP A 82 -11.36 3.95 6.57
CA TRP A 82 -10.92 4.46 5.28
C TRP A 82 -11.96 4.22 4.21
N ARG A 83 -12.22 5.21 3.36
CA ARG A 83 -13.01 5.01 2.13
C ARG A 83 -12.11 4.57 0.97
N ILE A 84 -12.36 3.41 0.40
CA ILE A 84 -11.66 2.92 -0.79
C ILE A 84 -12.01 3.82 -1.99
N PRO A 85 -11.03 4.37 -2.70
CA PRO A 85 -11.28 5.19 -3.88
C PRO A 85 -11.95 4.41 -5.02
N GLN A 86 -12.69 5.11 -5.87
CA GLN A 86 -13.31 4.56 -7.07
C GLN A 86 -13.16 5.49 -8.27
N LYS A 87 -13.37 4.95 -9.46
CA LYS A 87 -13.34 5.72 -10.69
C LYS A 87 -14.31 6.90 -10.63
N GLY A 88 -13.84 8.07 -11.06
CA GLY A 88 -14.58 9.32 -11.07
C GLY A 88 -14.45 10.15 -9.79
N ASP A 89 -13.86 9.60 -8.73
CA ASP A 89 -13.56 10.37 -7.52
C ASP A 89 -12.51 11.47 -7.79
N LYS A 90 -12.63 12.59 -7.10
CA LYS A 90 -11.58 13.62 -7.03
C LYS A 90 -10.60 13.25 -5.92
N LEU A 91 -9.36 12.95 -6.28
CA LEU A 91 -8.24 12.74 -5.37
C LEU A 91 -7.42 14.04 -5.24
N GLN A 92 -7.05 14.39 -4.01
CA GLN A 92 -6.00 15.35 -3.70
C GLN A 92 -4.89 14.64 -2.89
N ILE A 93 -3.65 14.84 -3.29
CA ILE A 93 -2.48 14.37 -2.55
C ILE A 93 -1.78 15.60 -1.98
N ILE A 94 -1.76 15.71 -0.66
CA ILE A 94 -1.36 16.91 0.06
C ILE A 94 -0.06 16.61 0.83
N PRO A 95 1.08 17.19 0.41
CA PRO A 95 2.33 17.10 1.15
C PRO A 95 2.27 17.93 2.44
N ALA A 96 3.06 17.52 3.44
CA ALA A 96 3.19 18.24 4.70
C ALA A 96 4.00 19.55 4.58
N GLY A 97 4.77 19.69 3.49
CA GLY A 97 5.59 20.86 3.19
C GLY A 97 6.56 20.57 2.05
N ASN A 98 7.53 21.46 1.86
CA ASN A 98 8.58 21.28 0.85
C ASN A 98 9.64 20.29 1.35
N TYR A 99 9.46 19.00 1.01
CA TYR A 99 10.39 17.95 1.43
C TYR A 99 11.80 18.15 0.86
N ARG A 100 11.92 18.60 -0.39
CA ARG A 100 13.20 18.82 -1.06
C ARG A 100 14.07 19.81 -0.30
N GLU A 101 13.51 20.98 0.05
CA GLU A 101 14.19 21.98 0.87
C GLU A 101 14.66 21.42 2.21
N VAL A 102 13.81 20.63 2.87
CA VAL A 102 14.13 20.02 4.16
C VAL A 102 15.30 19.02 4.08
N PHE A 103 15.36 18.20 3.02
CA PHE A 103 16.49 17.27 2.81
C PHE A 103 17.77 18.00 2.37
N GLU A 104 17.66 18.98 1.48
CA GLU A 104 18.79 19.75 0.99
C GLU A 104 19.46 20.56 2.11
N ASP A 105 18.67 21.14 3.02
CA ASP A 105 19.17 21.81 4.22
C ASP A 105 19.88 20.86 5.21
N ALA A 106 19.56 19.57 5.13
CA ALA A 106 20.26 18.52 5.88
C ALA A 106 21.52 18.01 5.15
N GLY A 107 21.86 18.60 4.00
CA GLY A 107 23.00 18.21 3.16
C GLY A 107 22.74 16.95 2.34
N ILE A 108 21.47 16.61 2.06
CA ILE A 108 21.13 15.43 1.28
C ILE A 108 20.47 15.79 -0.04
N ASN A 109 20.96 15.16 -1.11
CA ASN A 109 20.30 15.16 -2.39
C ASN A 109 19.07 14.22 -2.37
N VAL A 110 17.87 14.80 -2.39
CA VAL A 110 16.61 14.04 -2.38
C VAL A 110 16.45 13.16 -3.62
N ASP A 111 17.01 13.54 -4.77
CA ASP A 111 16.89 12.75 -6.00
C ASP A 111 17.69 11.44 -5.91
N ASP A 112 18.82 11.45 -5.20
CA ASP A 112 19.60 10.24 -4.93
C ASP A 112 18.86 9.32 -3.95
N ILE A 113 18.24 9.88 -2.90
CA ILE A 113 17.33 9.16 -1.99
C ILE A 113 16.21 8.49 -2.79
N VAL A 114 15.51 9.24 -3.64
CA VAL A 114 14.39 8.71 -4.43
C VAL A 114 14.87 7.61 -5.36
N LYS A 115 16.02 7.80 -6.02
CA LYS A 115 16.61 6.79 -6.91
C LYS A 115 16.88 5.49 -6.15
N GLU A 116 17.48 5.58 -4.97
CA GLU A 116 17.79 4.42 -4.15
C GLU A 116 16.52 3.77 -3.56
N ALA A 117 15.44 4.52 -3.32
CA ALA A 117 14.24 4.04 -2.61
C ALA A 117 13.27 3.33 -3.55
N PHE A 118 13.04 3.95 -4.71
CA PHE A 118 12.04 3.53 -5.66
C PHE A 118 12.61 2.62 -6.76
N TYR A 119 13.93 2.61 -6.96
CA TYR A 119 14.55 1.89 -8.08
C TYR A 119 15.71 0.98 -7.68
N LYS A 120 16.11 0.95 -6.39
CA LYS A 120 17.12 0.02 -5.87
C LYS A 120 16.68 -0.55 -4.53
N GLU A 121 17.31 -1.66 -4.14
CA GLU A 121 17.05 -2.31 -2.86
C GLU A 121 18.13 -2.00 -1.83
N SER A 122 18.15 -0.77 -1.29
CA SER A 122 19.07 -0.44 -0.19
C SER A 122 18.33 0.11 1.04
N PHE A 123 17.37 -0.64 1.58
CA PHE A 123 16.65 -0.27 2.82
C PHE A 123 17.59 0.15 3.98
N GLU A 124 18.76 -0.49 4.13
CA GLU A 124 19.72 -0.15 5.18
C GLU A 124 20.37 1.24 4.98
N PHE A 125 20.47 1.72 3.74
CA PHE A 125 20.89 3.09 3.42
C PHE A 125 19.86 4.09 3.93
N PHE A 126 18.57 3.87 3.64
CA PHE A 126 17.47 4.73 4.11
C PHE A 126 17.35 4.76 5.61
N LYS A 127 17.47 3.60 6.25
CA LYS A 127 17.41 3.46 7.69
C LYS A 127 18.45 4.37 8.37
N ASN A 128 19.71 4.27 7.97
CA ASN A 128 20.78 5.06 8.59
C ASN A 128 20.62 6.57 8.37
N ILE A 129 20.15 6.97 7.18
CA ILE A 129 19.91 8.38 6.87
C ILE A 129 18.70 8.91 7.65
N TYR A 130 17.57 8.21 7.56
CA TYR A 130 16.30 8.62 8.16
C TYR A 130 16.40 8.70 9.68
N TYR A 131 16.93 7.67 10.36
CA TYR A 131 16.98 7.67 11.82
C TYR A 131 17.85 8.79 12.40
N ASN A 132 18.88 9.24 11.68
CA ASN A 132 19.75 10.33 12.08
C ASN A 132 19.14 11.72 11.83
N LEU A 133 18.19 11.84 10.89
CA LEU A 133 17.69 13.13 10.42
C LEU A 133 16.20 13.38 10.66
N LYS A 134 15.43 12.34 11.00
CA LYS A 134 13.98 12.42 11.21
C LYS A 134 13.56 13.55 12.14
N HIS A 135 14.31 13.83 13.21
CA HIS A 135 13.97 14.91 14.14
C HIS A 135 14.04 16.27 13.44
N LYS A 136 15.12 16.53 12.70
CA LYS A 136 15.27 17.77 11.92
C LYS A 136 14.19 17.90 10.84
N ILE A 137 13.86 16.78 10.17
CA ILE A 137 12.83 16.74 9.14
C ILE A 137 11.46 17.10 9.72
N PHE A 138 11.08 16.44 10.82
CA PHE A 138 9.78 16.63 11.47
C PHE A 138 9.65 18.03 12.06
N ASP A 139 10.71 18.55 12.70
CA ASP A 139 10.72 19.91 13.25
C ASP A 139 10.52 20.96 12.15
N LYS A 140 11.23 20.84 11.02
CA LYS A 140 11.07 21.77 9.88
C LYS A 140 9.69 21.70 9.23
N LEU A 141 9.09 20.53 9.19
CA LEU A 141 7.75 20.32 8.64
C LEU A 141 6.63 20.57 9.66
N ASN A 142 6.97 20.97 10.89
CA ASN A 142 6.05 21.15 12.00
C ASN A 142 5.15 19.91 12.25
N ILE A 143 5.71 18.72 12.07
CA ILE A 143 5.03 17.45 12.28
C ILE A 143 5.24 17.02 13.73
N LYS A 144 4.13 16.79 14.46
CA LYS A 144 4.21 16.29 15.84
C LYS A 144 4.84 14.90 15.87
N TYR A 145 5.88 14.75 16.68
CA TYR A 145 6.61 13.50 16.82
C TYR A 145 5.97 12.61 17.91
N ASP A 146 5.43 11.45 17.55
CA ASP A 146 4.95 10.44 18.51
C ASP A 146 5.99 9.33 18.68
N ILE A 147 6.78 9.35 19.76
CA ILE A 147 7.86 8.39 20.05
C ILE A 147 7.34 6.94 20.14
N THR A 148 6.10 6.74 20.56
CA THR A 148 5.52 5.45 20.97
C THR A 148 5.15 4.56 19.78
N GLU A 149 4.73 5.16 18.66
CA GLU A 149 4.42 4.48 17.40
C GLU A 149 5.68 3.82 16.78
N TYR A 150 6.85 4.44 16.98
CA TYR A 150 8.12 4.01 16.39
C TYR A 150 8.85 2.91 17.18
N THR A 151 8.58 2.74 18.48
CA THR A 151 9.25 1.70 19.29
C THR A 151 8.69 0.29 19.06
N ASN A 152 7.43 0.16 18.64
CA ASN A 152 6.76 -1.14 18.49
C ASN A 152 7.07 -1.88 17.18
N HIS A 153 7.68 -1.21 16.21
CA HIS A 153 7.98 -1.78 14.87
C HIS A 153 9.47 -2.20 14.69
N ARG A 154 10.27 -2.19 15.76
CA ARG A 154 11.72 -2.45 15.72
C ARG A 154 12.13 -3.88 15.32
N ASN A 155 11.24 -4.86 15.30
CA ASN A 155 11.65 -6.28 15.26
C ASN A 155 11.11 -7.13 14.09
N ASP A 156 10.32 -6.57 13.15
CA ASP A 156 9.91 -7.34 11.95
C ASP A 156 10.02 -6.51 10.66
N TYR A 157 11.26 -6.24 10.27
CA TYR A 157 11.64 -5.43 9.10
C TYR A 157 11.11 -5.96 7.77
N ARG A 158 10.75 -7.25 7.70
CA ARG A 158 10.09 -7.86 6.53
C ARG A 158 8.68 -7.32 6.27
N LYS A 159 8.12 -6.54 7.20
CA LYS A 159 6.80 -5.89 7.13
C LYS A 159 6.84 -4.40 6.82
N GLN A 160 8.03 -3.79 6.68
CA GLN A 160 8.17 -2.39 6.27
C GLN A 160 8.04 -2.32 4.74
N GLY A 161 6.80 -2.25 4.26
CA GLY A 161 6.49 -2.19 2.84
C GLY A 161 6.81 -0.83 2.21
N ALA A 162 6.46 -0.72 0.94
CA ALA A 162 6.42 0.48 0.11
C ALA A 162 5.98 1.75 0.87
N PHE A 163 4.91 1.66 1.66
CA PHE A 163 4.37 2.78 2.44
C PHE A 163 5.37 3.33 3.48
N SER A 164 6.17 2.48 4.11
CA SER A 164 7.17 2.94 5.10
C SER A 164 8.26 3.78 4.44
N ILE A 165 8.71 3.40 3.23
CA ILE A 165 9.70 4.16 2.47
C ILE A 165 9.13 5.52 2.06
N VAL A 166 7.89 5.53 1.55
CA VAL A 166 7.19 6.78 1.21
C VAL A 166 7.07 7.66 2.44
N GLY A 167 6.68 7.12 3.60
CA GLY A 167 6.60 7.89 4.84
C GLY A 167 7.94 8.41 5.37
N MET A 168 9.06 7.77 5.02
CA MET A 168 10.40 8.29 5.36
C MET A 168 10.81 9.49 4.50
N ILE A 169 10.39 9.51 3.24
CA ILE A 169 10.75 10.57 2.27
C ILE A 169 9.72 11.70 2.31
N MET A 170 8.44 11.37 2.44
CA MET A 170 7.32 12.29 2.45
C MET A 170 6.46 12.03 3.69
N PRO A 171 6.97 12.34 4.90
CA PRO A 171 6.21 12.11 6.13
C PRO A 171 4.92 12.94 6.14
N ASN A 172 3.88 12.35 6.72
CA ASN A 172 2.54 12.95 6.85
C ASN A 172 1.91 13.37 5.51
N LEU A 173 2.23 12.66 4.42
CA LEU A 173 1.57 12.79 3.12
C LEU A 173 0.12 12.33 3.24
N LYS A 174 -0.84 13.19 2.88
CA LYS A 174 -2.27 12.91 2.98
C LYS A 174 -2.91 12.62 1.64
N PHE A 175 -3.84 11.70 1.63
CA PHE A 175 -4.68 11.38 0.48
C PHE A 175 -6.13 11.75 0.82
N ILE A 176 -6.72 12.67 0.06
CA ILE A 176 -8.08 13.15 0.27
C ILE A 176 -8.92 12.78 -0.95
N VAL A 177 -9.97 11.99 -0.76
CA VAL A 177 -10.92 11.60 -1.80
C VAL A 177 -12.26 12.28 -1.54
N ASN A 178 -12.71 13.10 -2.49
CA ASN A 178 -13.96 13.86 -2.40
C ASN A 178 -14.10 14.67 -1.09
N GLY A 179 -12.99 15.20 -0.57
CA GLY A 179 -12.97 15.98 0.68
C GLY A 179 -12.81 15.14 1.96
N GLU A 180 -12.67 13.82 1.86
CA GLU A 180 -12.45 12.92 3.00
C GLU A 180 -11.08 12.24 2.95
N GLU A 181 -10.39 12.13 4.09
CA GLU A 181 -9.10 11.44 4.16
C GLU A 181 -9.26 9.94 3.89
N THR A 182 -8.37 9.37 3.07
CA THR A 182 -8.35 7.95 2.71
C THR A 182 -6.98 7.32 2.98
N GLY A 183 -6.94 5.99 2.94
CA GLY A 183 -5.71 5.23 3.04
C GLY A 183 -4.76 5.47 1.85
N PRO A 184 -3.52 4.96 1.94
CA PRO A 184 -2.46 5.28 0.98
C PRO A 184 -2.78 4.78 -0.44
N ILE A 185 -2.42 5.59 -1.44
CA ILE A 185 -2.52 5.24 -2.86
C ILE A 185 -1.15 5.43 -3.52
N LEU A 186 -0.37 4.34 -3.63
CA LEU A 186 1.04 4.44 -3.99
C LEU A 186 1.30 4.55 -5.49
N ASP A 187 0.30 4.24 -6.33
CA ASP A 187 0.35 4.35 -7.80
C ASP A 187 0.85 5.69 -8.31
N PHE A 188 0.52 6.77 -7.60
CA PHE A 188 0.87 8.13 -8.00
C PHE A 188 2.28 8.53 -7.56
N ILE A 189 2.88 7.78 -6.65
CA ILE A 189 4.22 8.07 -6.12
C ILE A 189 5.31 7.54 -7.06
N SER A 190 5.03 6.47 -7.81
CA SER A 190 5.95 5.95 -8.83
C SER A 190 6.04 6.86 -10.06
N ASP A 191 4.99 7.62 -10.37
CA ASP A 191 5.00 8.66 -11.40
C ASP A 191 6.00 9.77 -11.05
N LYS A 192 6.95 10.03 -11.95
CA LYS A 192 8.05 10.97 -11.71
C LYS A 192 7.58 12.42 -11.58
N ASP A 193 6.60 12.83 -12.39
CA ASP A 193 6.16 14.22 -12.43
C ASP A 193 5.28 14.53 -11.21
N ILE A 194 4.39 13.61 -10.85
CA ILE A 194 3.61 13.72 -9.61
C ILE A 194 4.54 13.72 -8.41
N ARG A 195 5.48 12.77 -8.33
CA ARG A 195 6.44 12.70 -7.22
C ARG A 195 7.24 13.98 -7.08
N ASN A 196 7.72 14.57 -8.18
CA ASN A 196 8.49 15.82 -8.13
C ASN A 196 7.66 16.98 -7.55
N LYS A 197 6.39 17.11 -7.94
CA LYS A 197 5.48 18.10 -7.37
C LYS A 197 5.32 17.90 -5.86
N LEU A 198 5.05 16.67 -5.44
CA LEU A 198 4.89 16.34 -4.02
C LEU A 198 6.16 16.62 -3.21
N LEU A 199 7.34 16.29 -3.74
CA LEU A 199 8.64 16.58 -3.11
C LEU A 199 8.88 18.08 -2.92
N ASN A 200 8.37 18.92 -3.83
CA ASN A 200 8.47 20.37 -3.73
C ASN A 200 7.36 20.99 -2.86
N GLY A 201 6.50 20.19 -2.24
CA GLY A 201 5.40 20.67 -1.40
C GLY A 201 4.16 21.11 -2.18
N GLU A 202 4.06 20.76 -3.46
CA GLU A 202 2.90 21.09 -4.28
C GLU A 202 1.79 20.04 -4.11
N THR A 203 0.56 20.51 -3.89
CA THR A 203 -0.62 19.63 -3.86
C THR A 203 -0.97 19.17 -5.28
N VAL A 204 -1.29 17.88 -5.42
CA VAL A 204 -1.68 17.28 -6.69
C VAL A 204 -3.16 16.94 -6.66
N GLU A 205 -3.92 17.37 -7.67
CA GLU A 205 -5.34 17.04 -7.83
C GLU A 205 -5.57 16.21 -9.10
N ILE A 206 -6.31 15.11 -8.98
CA ILE A 206 -6.55 14.14 -10.06
C ILE A 206 -7.99 13.65 -10.00
N ILE A 207 -8.65 13.49 -11.15
CA ILE A 207 -9.88 12.70 -11.26
C ILE A 207 -9.46 11.25 -11.55
N LEU A 208 -9.84 10.33 -10.67
CA LEU A 208 -9.45 8.92 -10.79
C LEU A 208 -10.09 8.31 -12.04
N ASP A 209 -9.25 7.75 -12.91
CA ASP A 209 -9.66 7.04 -14.11
C ASP A 209 -9.97 5.56 -13.87
N ASP A 210 -9.71 5.10 -12.65
CA ASP A 210 -9.69 3.70 -12.28
C ASP A 210 -10.29 3.41 -10.90
N ASN A 211 -10.66 2.16 -10.68
CA ASN A 211 -11.14 1.63 -9.42
C ASN A 211 -9.99 1.16 -8.53
N TYR A 212 -10.22 1.14 -7.21
CA TYR A 212 -9.24 0.67 -6.24
C TYR A 212 -9.80 -0.42 -5.33
N TYR A 213 -8.91 -1.26 -4.82
CA TYR A 213 -9.27 -2.43 -4.02
C TYR A 213 -8.40 -2.53 -2.77
N LEU A 214 -9.00 -2.97 -1.65
CA LEU A 214 -8.26 -3.42 -0.49
C LEU A 214 -7.87 -4.88 -0.71
N ALA A 215 -6.58 -5.14 -0.93
CA ALA A 215 -6.03 -6.47 -1.18
C ALA A 215 -5.30 -6.96 0.07
N LEU A 216 -5.78 -8.04 0.72
CA LEU A 216 -5.20 -8.57 1.96
C LEU A 216 -4.69 -10.00 1.77
N GLY A 217 -3.58 -10.33 2.42
CA GLY A 217 -3.05 -11.69 2.40
C GLY A 217 -3.70 -12.59 3.45
N ASP A 218 -3.89 -13.87 3.10
CA ASP A 218 -4.44 -14.85 4.04
C ASP A 218 -3.47 -15.17 5.20
N ASN A 219 -2.17 -14.95 5.00
CA ASN A 219 -1.16 -15.02 6.07
C ASN A 219 -1.03 -13.63 6.70
N THR A 220 -2.07 -13.23 7.43
CA THR A 220 -2.28 -11.88 7.96
C THR A 220 -1.03 -11.28 8.61
N ASP A 221 -0.35 -12.03 9.48
CA ASP A 221 0.81 -11.51 10.20
C ASP A 221 2.12 -11.66 9.43
N ASN A 222 2.10 -12.02 8.14
CA ASN A 222 3.31 -12.11 7.32
C ASN A 222 2.99 -11.83 5.84
N SER A 223 2.32 -10.71 5.60
CA SER A 223 1.85 -10.34 4.27
C SER A 223 2.14 -8.88 3.97
N GLN A 224 2.97 -8.65 2.95
CA GLN A 224 3.08 -7.36 2.24
C GLN A 224 1.84 -7.18 1.37
N ASP A 225 0.85 -6.44 1.86
CA ASP A 225 -0.46 -6.25 1.24
C ASP A 225 -0.97 -4.82 1.48
N SER A 226 -2.22 -4.50 1.17
CA SER A 226 -2.71 -3.11 1.19
C SER A 226 -2.52 -2.35 2.49
N ARG A 227 -2.30 -3.06 3.61
CA ARG A 227 -1.91 -2.44 4.88
C ARG A 227 -0.55 -1.74 4.83
N TYR A 228 0.34 -2.18 3.94
CA TYR A 228 1.72 -1.71 3.81
C TYR A 228 2.07 -1.18 2.41
N ILE A 229 1.23 -1.45 1.41
CA ILE A 229 1.45 -1.00 0.01
C ILE A 229 0.29 -0.16 -0.54
N GLY A 230 -0.72 0.15 0.29
CA GLY A 230 -1.86 0.96 -0.11
C GLY A 230 -2.93 0.21 -0.91
N PHE A 231 -3.97 0.93 -1.33
CA PHE A 231 -5.01 0.38 -2.19
C PHE A 231 -4.48 0.06 -3.58
N ILE A 232 -5.00 -1.01 -4.18
CA ILE A 232 -4.52 -1.53 -5.46
C ILE A 232 -5.42 -1.04 -6.59
N LYS A 233 -4.83 -0.30 -7.53
CA LYS A 233 -5.46 0.15 -8.77
C LYS A 233 -5.90 -1.04 -9.65
N GLU A 234 -7.11 -1.01 -10.20
CA GLU A 234 -7.71 -2.12 -10.97
C GLU A 234 -6.86 -2.51 -12.19
N SER A 235 -6.31 -1.53 -12.91
CA SER A 235 -5.44 -1.75 -14.07
C SER A 235 -4.14 -2.49 -13.77
N ARG A 236 -3.71 -2.54 -12.49
CA ARG A 236 -2.59 -3.38 -12.04
C ARG A 236 -2.97 -4.84 -11.90
N ILE A 237 -4.26 -5.15 -11.79
CA ILE A 237 -4.76 -6.52 -11.64
C ILE A 237 -4.64 -7.23 -12.97
N ARG A 238 -3.79 -8.25 -13.00
CA ARG A 238 -3.50 -9.03 -14.20
C ARG A 238 -4.39 -10.27 -14.33
N GLY A 239 -4.94 -10.78 -13.23
CA GLY A 239 -5.89 -11.89 -13.27
C GLY A 239 -6.36 -12.39 -11.91
N ARG A 240 -7.04 -13.54 -11.92
CA ARG A 240 -7.51 -14.25 -10.71
C ARG A 240 -6.96 -15.65 -10.64
N ALA A 241 -6.35 -15.99 -9.52
CA ALA A 241 -5.97 -17.34 -9.19
C ALA A 241 -7.23 -18.20 -8.98
N LEU A 242 -7.35 -19.29 -9.75
CA LEU A 242 -8.56 -20.14 -9.79
C LEU A 242 -8.32 -21.54 -9.26
N VAL A 243 -7.28 -22.22 -9.77
CA VAL A 243 -7.09 -23.65 -9.59
C VAL A 243 -5.64 -23.92 -9.20
N ARG A 244 -5.45 -24.57 -8.06
CA ARG A 244 -4.18 -25.22 -7.72
C ARG A 244 -4.09 -26.52 -8.50
N PHE A 245 -3.04 -26.69 -9.30
CA PHE A 245 -2.81 -27.92 -10.08
C PHE A 245 -1.59 -28.72 -9.59
N TRP A 246 -0.77 -28.15 -8.71
CA TRP A 246 0.34 -28.84 -8.06
C TRP A 246 0.50 -28.37 -6.60
N PRO A 247 0.86 -29.25 -5.64
CA PRO A 247 1.09 -30.69 -5.79
C PRO A 247 -0.20 -31.48 -6.07
N LEU A 248 -0.07 -32.66 -6.71
CA LEU A 248 -1.23 -33.44 -7.19
C LEU A 248 -2.22 -33.81 -6.08
N ASN A 249 -1.71 -34.06 -4.86
CA ASN A 249 -2.53 -34.37 -3.68
C ASN A 249 -3.31 -33.15 -3.12
N ARG A 250 -3.14 -31.96 -3.69
CA ARG A 250 -3.81 -30.72 -3.29
C ARG A 250 -4.49 -30.02 -4.46
N ILE A 251 -4.73 -30.71 -5.58
CA ILE A 251 -5.46 -30.16 -6.73
C ILE A 251 -6.86 -29.68 -6.29
N GLY A 252 -7.26 -28.51 -6.76
CA GLY A 252 -8.61 -27.99 -6.52
C GLY A 252 -8.72 -26.48 -6.68
N ILE A 253 -9.93 -25.97 -6.50
CA ILE A 253 -10.21 -24.53 -6.53
C ILE A 253 -9.52 -23.83 -5.35
N VAL A 254 -8.85 -22.71 -5.61
CA VAL A 254 -8.32 -21.83 -4.56
C VAL A 254 -9.40 -20.83 -4.15
N ARG A 255 -9.88 -20.93 -2.90
CA ARG A 255 -10.90 -20.04 -2.31
C ARG A 255 -10.60 -19.81 -0.84
#